data_AF-A0A2V6PEI6-F1
#
_entry.id   AF-A0A2V6PEI6-F1
#
_cell.length_a   1.000
_cell.length_b   1.000
_cell.length_c   1.000
_cell.angle_alpha   90.00
_cell.angle_beta   90.00
_cell.angle_gamma   90.00
#
_symmetry.space_group_name_H-M   'P 1'
#
loop_
_entity.id
_entity.type
_entity.pdbx_description
1 polymer ?
#
loop_
_entity_poly.entity_id
_entity_poly.type
_entity_poly.pdbx_seq_one_letter_code
_entity_poly.pdbx_strand_id
1 'polypeptide(L)' 'VAELHRKLSDLRHNVNNHLALMVAALELIRRKPDMIDRMLNSLTEQPHKILEEIRKFSEELERTLQITRD' A
#
# COMPACT_ATOMS: atom_id res chain seq x y z
N VAL A 1 16.52 16.19 -0.78
CA VAL A 1 15.20 16.57 -1.36
C VAL A 1 14.83 15.75 -2.59
N ALA A 2 15.65 15.71 -3.65
CA ALA A 2 15.33 14.96 -4.88
C ALA A 2 15.10 13.45 -4.64
N GLU A 3 15.92 12.82 -3.80
CA GLU A 3 15.74 11.41 -3.43
C GLU A 3 14.43 11.16 -2.68
N LEU A 4 14.09 12.04 -1.74
CA LEU A 4 12.86 11.94 -0.95
C LEU A 4 11.61 12.12 -1.81
N HIS A 5 11.67 13.01 -2.81
CA HIS A 5 10.62 13.15 -3.82
C HIS A 5 10.47 11.88 -4.68
N ARG A 6 11.57 11.22 -5.03
CA ARG A 6 11.53 9.93 -5.74
C ARG A 6 10.85 8.86 -4.88
N LYS A 7 11.25 8.72 -3.62
CA LYS A 7 10.63 7.77 -2.67
C LYS A 7 9.14 8.05 -2.46
N LEU A 8 8.71 9.32 -2.47
CA LEU A 8 7.29 9.69 -2.43
C LEU A 8 6.54 9.26 -3.70
N SER A 9 7.19 9.37 -4.87
CA SER A 9 6.62 8.87 -6.12
C SER A 9 6.44 7.36 -6.09
N ASP A 10 7.45 6.64 -5.60
CA ASP A 10 7.43 5.19 -5.47
C ASP A 10 6.34 4.74 -4.48
N LEU A 11 6.24 5.40 -3.33
CA LEU A 11 5.15 5.16 -2.35
C LEU A 11 3.78 5.31 -3.02
N ARG A 12 3.52 6.43 -3.70
CA ARG A 12 2.23 6.68 -4.36
C ARG A 12 1.92 5.60 -5.40
N HIS A 13 2.92 5.18 -6.18
CA HIS A 13 2.76 4.12 -7.15
C HIS A 13 2.40 2.78 -6.48
N ASN A 14 3.14 2.38 -5.44
CA ASN A 14 2.91 1.13 -4.72
C ASN A 14 1.53 1.10 -4.05
N VAL A 15 1.14 2.18 -3.36
CA VAL A 15 -0.18 2.30 -2.74
C VAL A 15 -1.29 2.20 -3.77
N ASN A 16 -1.17 2.92 -4.90
CA ASN A 16 -2.16 2.85 -5.97
C ASN A 16 -2.26 1.44 -6.56
N ASN A 17 -1.14 0.73 -6.70
CA ASN A 17 -1.14 -0.65 -7.19
C ASN A 17 -1.87 -1.61 -6.23
N HIS A 18 -1.62 -1.50 -4.92
CA HIS A 18 -2.33 -2.29 -3.92
C HIS A 18 -3.84 -2.00 -3.91
N LEU A 19 -4.24 -0.73 -4.03
CA LEU A 19 -5.65 -0.35 -4.14
C LEU A 19 -6.30 -0.92 -5.41
N ALA A 20 -5.61 -0.88 -6.56
CA ALA A 20 -6.10 -1.46 -7.80
C ALA A 20 -6.35 -2.98 -7.67
N LEU A 21 -5.44 -3.70 -7.01
CA LEU A 21 -5.62 -5.13 -6.73
C LEU A 21 -6.83 -5.40 -5.83
N MET A 22 -7.07 -4.57 -4.80
CA MET A 22 -8.25 -4.70 -3.95
C MET A 22 -9.54 -4.49 -4.75
N VAL A 23 -9.60 -3.45 -5.58
CA VAL A 23 -10.77 -3.16 -6.42
C VAL A 23 -11.02 -4.32 -7.39
N ALA A 24 -9.99 -4.81 -8.08
CA ALA A 24 -10.11 -5.94 -9.00
C ALA A 24 -10.62 -7.21 -8.29
N ALA A 25 -10.13 -7.48 -7.08
CA ALA A 25 -10.58 -8.61 -6.29
C ALA A 25 -12.06 -8.49 -5.88
N LEU A 26 -12.50 -7.30 -5.46
CA LEU A 26 -13.91 -7.04 -5.15
C LEU A 26 -14.82 -7.18 -6.37
N GLU A 27 -14.38 -6.70 -7.53
CA GLU A 27 -15.13 -6.85 -8.78
C GLU A 27 -15.28 -8.32 -9.20
N LEU A 28 -14.21 -9.10 -9.04
CA LEU A 28 -14.24 -10.54 -9.32
C LEU A 28 -15.18 -11.28 -8.35
N ILE A 29 -15.12 -10.98 -7.06
CA ILE A 29 -16.05 -11.51 -6.05
C ILE A 29 -17.50 -11.18 -6.40
N ARG A 30 -17.79 -9.94 -6.81
CA ARG A 30 -19.15 -9.53 -7.22
C ARG A 30 -19.66 -10.33 -8.42
N ARG A 31 -18.77 -10.69 -9.36
CA ARG A 31 -19.11 -11.48 -10.55
C ARG A 31 -19.19 -12.98 -10.27
N LYS A 32 -18.38 -13.48 -9.33
CA LYS A 32 -18.22 -14.90 -8.97
C LYS A 32 -18.09 -15.05 -7.45
N PRO A 33 -19.20 -15.04 -6.70
CA PRO A 33 -19.19 -15.08 -5.23
C PRO A 33 -18.54 -16.35 -4.66
N ASP A 34 -18.54 -17.45 -5.42
CA ASP A 34 -17.89 -18.72 -5.10
C ASP A 34 -16.36 -18.62 -4.97
N MET A 35 -15.76 -17.53 -5.46
CA MET A 35 -14.32 -17.27 -5.33
C MET A 35 -13.92 -16.51 -4.05
N ILE A 36 -14.88 -16.11 -3.20
CA ILE A 36 -14.62 -15.28 -2.00
C ILE A 36 -13.48 -15.84 -1.16
N ASP A 37 -13.52 -17.11 -0.77
CA ASP A 37 -12.53 -17.68 0.15
C ASP A 37 -11.10 -17.65 -0.41
N ARG A 38 -10.97 -17.77 -1.74
CA ARG A 38 -9.65 -17.71 -2.41
C ARG A 38 -9.12 -16.28 -2.49
N MET A 39 -10.01 -15.30 -2.62
CA MET A 39 -9.66 -13.90 -2.82
C MET A 39 -9.60 -13.10 -1.52
N LEU A 40 -10.26 -13.58 -0.46
CA LEU A 40 -10.30 -12.92 0.85
C LEU A 40 -8.90 -12.70 1.42
N ASN A 41 -8.04 -13.71 1.34
CA ASN A 41 -6.64 -13.62 1.79
C ASN A 41 -5.88 -12.54 1.00
N SER A 42 -6.05 -12.49 -0.32
CA SER A 42 -5.41 -11.47 -1.15
C SER A 42 -5.90 -10.06 -0.80
N LEU A 43 -7.18 -9.93 -0.43
CA LEU A 43 -7.81 -8.65 -0.09
C LEU A 43 -7.38 -8.15 1.29
N THR A 44 -7.34 -9.03 2.29
CA THR A 44 -6.96 -8.68 3.67
C THR A 44 -5.48 -8.36 3.80
N GLU A 45 -4.64 -8.89 2.91
CA GLU A 45 -3.19 -8.64 2.92
C GLU A 45 -2.80 -7.26 2.33
N GLN A 46 -3.57 -6.70 1.37
CA GLN A 46 -3.21 -5.42 0.74
C GLN A 46 -3.18 -4.23 1.73
N PRO A 47 -4.15 -4.06 2.65
CA PRO A 47 -4.10 -2.99 3.65
C PRO A 47 -2.83 -3.04 4.50
N HIS A 48 -2.37 -4.23 4.89
CA HIS A 48 -1.14 -4.41 5.65
C HIS A 48 0.09 -3.98 4.84
N LYS A 49 0.13 -4.33 3.55
CA LYS A 49 1.19 -3.89 2.63
C LYS A 49 1.20 -2.37 2.45
N ILE A 50 0.02 -1.75 2.30
CA ILE A 50 -0.11 -0.27 2.22
C ILE A 50 0.44 0.40 3.49
N LEU A 51 0.04 -0.09 4.67
CA LEU A 51 0.53 0.45 5.95
C LEU A 51 2.05 0.34 6.06
N GLU A 52 2.62 -0.78 5.62
CA GLU A 52 4.06 -1.00 5.65
C GLU A 52 4.82 -0.07 4.70
N GLU A 53 4.30 0.16 3.49
CA GLU A 53 4.89 1.13 2.55
C GLU A 53 4.86 2.56 3.12
N ILE A 54 3.74 2.96 3.74
CA ILE A 54 3.61 4.26 4.40
C ILE A 54 4.59 4.37 5.57
N ARG A 55 4.71 3.32 6.38
CA ARG A 55 5.61 3.28 7.54
C ARG A 55 7.06 3.45 7.11
N LYS A 56 7.51 2.65 6.13
CA LYS A 56 8.88 2.74 5.57
C LYS A 56 9.20 4.14 5.06
N PHE A 57 8.29 4.74 4.28
CA PHE A 57 8.49 6.10 3.79
C PHE A 57 8.54 7.12 4.93
N SER A 58 7.67 7.00 5.93
CA SER A 58 7.62 7.90 7.09
C SER A 58 8.92 7.83 7.90
N GLU A 59 9.44 6.62 8.16
CA GLU A 59 10.71 6.42 8.85
C GLU A 59 11.87 7.06 8.06
N GLU A 60 11.89 6.91 6.75
CA GLU A 60 12.92 7.50 5.88
C GLU A 60 12.81 9.03 5.82
N LEU A 61 11.59 9.57 5.77
CA LEU A 61 11.29 10.99 5.82
C LEU A 61 11.81 11.60 7.12
N GLU A 62 11.44 11.03 8.26
CA GLU A 62 11.86 11.48 9.58
C GLU A 62 13.38 11.46 9.73
N ARG A 63 14.02 10.35 9.32
CA ARG A 63 15.50 10.24 9.31
C ARG A 63 16.17 11.30 8.45
N THR A 64 15.66 11.51 7.23
CA THR A 64 16.27 12.47 6.28
C THR A 64 16.11 13.92 6.75
N LEU A 65 14.99 14.24 7.39
CA LEU A 65 14.70 15.57 7.91
C LEU A 65 15.20 15.78 9.35
N GLN A 66 15.84 14.78 9.96
CA GLN A 66 16.26 14.79 11.36
C GLN A 66 15.13 15.15 12.33
N ILE A 67 13.90 14.74 12.00
CA ILE A 67 12.73 14.92 12.85
C ILE A 67 12.84 13.87 13.96
N THR A 68 13.24 14.28 15.16
CA THR A 68 13.10 13.46 16.36
C THR A 68 11.65 13.55 16.82
N ARG A 69 10.99 12.40 16.97
CA ARG A 69 9.70 12.33 17.66
C ARG A 69 9.93 12.63 19.14
N ASP A 70 9.33 13.70 19.65
CA ASP A 70 9.19 13.96 21.09
C ASP A 70 8.27 12.92 21.75
#